data_AF-H3H067-F1
#
_entry.id   AF-H3H067-F1
#
_cell.length_a   1.000
_cell.length_b   1.000
_cell.length_c   1.000
_cell.angle_alpha   90.00
_cell.angle_beta   90.00
_cell.angle_gamma   90.00
#
_symmetry.space_group_name_H-M   'P 1'
#
loop_
_entity.id
_entity.type
_entity.pdbx_description
1 polymer ?
#
loop_
_entity_poly.entity_id
_entity_poly.type
_entity_poly.pdbx_seq_one_letter_code
_entity_poly.pdbx_strand_id
1 'polypeptide(L)'
;MTVPFAAAPPSPASHTNPLSSASLLSQLLVLWFQPLVSLGARRPLSGADLWPVCASDSSRVLQRRLSAVHEPLPMVAAFLRVFRRPLLLVFANYSFYLAAMALQAYVAQALLDFLNGRVNAFQIANGYALLALLAAVSIVAISCRNYAFFLSSRAGANMRSLVMTCVFHKSLRLSSAARQQFTTGEVLTLMSVDAERVFSAMMQGPWLVVAPLGFVVCLALIGLLFDAASALCGVAVLVVVLTLSICQAKRISAVQRQLLTVVDERVKVTSEALQGVRVIKLYAWERSIVHRVHKLRATEVSLFRTLHVYMVSNSVLLFLTPVFLSGSTLGLYVLLHGAISVTDAFTLVALVNICRAVVNEFTTALAALSQARSSFRRIDRFMASDEFRTPAILSQASDVGRIRLRNVHSEWPALSDAGTNGA
;
A
#
# COMPACT_ATOMS: atom_id res chain seq x y z
N MET A 1 -29.47 -2.46 -24.37
CA MET A 1 -28.55 -3.62 -24.39
C MET A 1 -28.56 -4.28 -23.03
N THR A 2 -29.41 -5.29 -22.86
CA THR A 2 -29.41 -6.18 -21.69
C THR A 2 -28.29 -7.18 -21.88
N VAL A 3 -27.21 -7.07 -21.11
CA VAL A 3 -26.22 -8.15 -21.04
C VAL A 3 -26.98 -9.37 -20.51
N PRO A 4 -27.01 -10.52 -21.22
CA PRO A 4 -27.74 -11.68 -20.76
C PRO A 4 -27.15 -12.09 -19.41
N PHE A 5 -27.98 -12.02 -18.36
CA PHE A 5 -27.59 -12.48 -17.04
C PHE A 5 -27.28 -13.98 -17.14
N ALA A 6 -26.00 -14.33 -17.01
CA ALA A 6 -25.56 -15.71 -17.01
C ALA A 6 -26.41 -16.54 -16.05
N ALA A 7 -26.79 -17.74 -16.50
CA ALA A 7 -27.49 -18.73 -15.70
C ALA A 7 -26.75 -18.95 -14.36
N ALA A 8 -27.50 -19.18 -13.28
CA ALA A 8 -26.94 -19.37 -11.95
C ALA A 8 -25.86 -20.48 -12.00
N PRO A 9 -24.59 -20.17 -11.66
CA PRO A 9 -23.56 -21.20 -11.69
C PRO A 9 -23.85 -22.23 -10.58
N PRO A 10 -23.64 -23.53 -10.85
CA PRO A 10 -23.70 -24.57 -9.81
C PRO A 10 -22.64 -24.30 -8.72
N SER A 11 -22.84 -24.87 -7.53
CA SER A 11 -22.06 -24.60 -6.30
C SER A 11 -20.53 -24.51 -6.55
N PRO A 12 -19.90 -23.33 -6.37
CA PRO A 12 -18.50 -23.05 -6.70
C PRO A 12 -17.42 -23.87 -5.95
N ALA A 13 -17.77 -24.57 -4.88
CA ALA A 13 -16.82 -25.32 -4.04
C ALA A 13 -16.06 -26.45 -4.76
N SER A 14 -16.56 -26.96 -5.89
CA SER A 14 -15.93 -28.04 -6.68
C SER A 14 -15.18 -27.57 -7.93
N HIS A 15 -15.27 -26.28 -8.29
CA HIS A 15 -14.73 -25.76 -9.54
C HIS A 15 -13.37 -25.08 -9.36
N THR A 16 -12.44 -25.34 -10.28
CA THR A 16 -11.15 -24.64 -10.38
C THR A 16 -11.37 -23.14 -10.55
N ASN A 17 -10.50 -22.34 -9.93
CA ASN A 17 -10.59 -20.89 -10.00
C ASN A 17 -10.62 -20.39 -11.46
N PRO A 18 -11.64 -19.61 -11.88
CA PRO A 18 -11.80 -19.16 -13.27
C PRO A 18 -10.64 -18.27 -13.76
N LEU A 19 -9.87 -17.65 -12.84
CA LEU A 19 -8.68 -16.90 -13.19
C LEU A 19 -7.62 -17.78 -13.89
N SER A 20 -7.59 -19.09 -13.60
CA SER A 20 -6.61 -20.01 -14.19
C SER A 20 -6.85 -20.32 -15.67
N SER A 21 -8.11 -20.28 -16.12
CA SER A 21 -8.52 -20.53 -17.50
C SER A 21 -8.91 -19.25 -18.26
N ALA A 22 -8.93 -18.09 -17.56
CA ALA A 22 -9.29 -16.82 -18.16
C ALA A 22 -8.27 -16.35 -19.21
N SER A 23 -8.79 -15.95 -20.38
CA SER A 23 -8.00 -15.28 -21.41
C SER A 23 -7.44 -13.94 -20.91
N LEU A 24 -6.38 -13.44 -21.55
CA LEU A 24 -5.77 -12.15 -21.19
C LEU A 24 -6.77 -11.00 -21.21
N LEU A 25 -7.67 -10.98 -22.19
CA LEU A 25 -8.72 -9.95 -22.29
C LEU A 25 -9.72 -10.03 -21.11
N SER A 26 -10.09 -11.25 -20.70
CA SER A 26 -10.94 -11.45 -19.51
C SER A 26 -10.23 -11.03 -18.22
N GLN A 27 -8.92 -11.24 -18.12
CA GLN A 27 -8.11 -10.76 -17.00
C GLN A 27 -7.98 -9.24 -16.95
N LEU A 28 -7.71 -8.60 -18.10
CA LEU A 28 -7.58 -7.15 -18.23
C LEU A 28 -8.88 -6.42 -17.88
N LEU A 29 -10.02 -6.92 -18.36
CA LEU A 29 -11.34 -6.33 -18.12
C LEU A 29 -12.02 -6.88 -16.85
N VAL A 30 -11.35 -7.78 -16.11
CA VAL A 30 -11.86 -8.42 -14.88
C VAL A 30 -13.22 -9.14 -15.10
N LEU A 31 -13.50 -9.57 -16.33
CA LEU A 31 -14.76 -10.22 -16.70
C LEU A 31 -14.93 -11.58 -16.03
N TRP A 32 -13.83 -12.25 -15.68
CA TRP A 32 -13.84 -13.52 -14.95
C TRP A 32 -14.52 -13.42 -13.57
N PHE A 33 -14.58 -12.23 -12.97
CA PHE A 33 -15.18 -12.00 -11.65
C PHE A 33 -16.71 -11.77 -11.71
N GLN A 34 -17.23 -11.39 -12.88
CA GLN A 34 -18.64 -11.03 -13.09
C GLN A 34 -19.65 -12.09 -12.60
N PRO A 35 -19.43 -13.41 -12.75
CA PRO A 35 -20.37 -14.42 -12.24
C PRO A 35 -20.61 -14.31 -10.73
N LEU A 36 -19.55 -14.06 -9.93
CA LEU A 36 -19.67 -13.94 -8.48
C LEU A 36 -20.42 -12.67 -8.08
N VAL A 37 -20.18 -11.56 -8.79
CA VAL A 37 -20.92 -10.30 -8.59
C VAL A 37 -22.40 -10.50 -8.86
N SER A 38 -22.73 -11.16 -9.97
CA SER A 38 -24.12 -11.44 -10.33
C SER A 38 -24.82 -12.36 -9.34
N LEU A 39 -24.10 -13.32 -8.75
CA LEU A 39 -24.61 -14.19 -7.69
C LEU A 39 -24.86 -13.40 -6.39
N GLY A 40 -23.90 -12.56 -5.99
CA GLY A 40 -24.00 -11.71 -4.81
C GLY A 40 -25.10 -10.64 -4.90
N ALA A 41 -25.43 -10.20 -6.11
CA ALA A 41 -26.57 -9.30 -6.35
C ALA A 41 -27.94 -9.98 -6.13
N ARG A 42 -28.01 -11.32 -6.25
CA ARG A 42 -29.25 -12.09 -6.09
C ARG A 42 -29.44 -12.62 -4.67
N ARG A 43 -28.36 -13.02 -4.00
CA ARG A 43 -28.41 -13.50 -2.63
C ARG A 43 -27.11 -13.19 -1.88
N PRO A 44 -27.16 -13.06 -0.54
CA PRO A 44 -25.96 -13.00 0.28
C PRO A 44 -25.05 -14.21 -0.01
N LEU A 45 -23.77 -13.94 -0.25
CA LEU A 45 -22.77 -14.97 -0.54
C LEU A 45 -22.41 -15.75 0.71
N SER A 46 -22.26 -17.07 0.57
CA SER A 46 -21.76 -17.98 1.60
C SER A 46 -20.33 -18.43 1.29
N GLY A 47 -19.61 -18.99 2.27
CA GLY A 47 -18.25 -19.50 2.06
C GLY A 47 -18.15 -20.59 0.98
N ALA A 48 -19.23 -21.35 0.74
CA ALA A 48 -19.31 -22.36 -0.30
C ALA A 48 -19.44 -21.77 -1.72
N ASP A 49 -19.76 -20.48 -1.84
CA ASP A 49 -19.87 -19.76 -3.10
C ASP A 49 -18.54 -19.18 -3.59
N LEU A 50 -17.48 -19.29 -2.79
CA LEU A 50 -16.17 -18.76 -3.12
C LEU A 50 -15.32 -19.81 -3.83
N TRP A 51 -14.60 -19.38 -4.86
CA TRP A 51 -13.63 -20.25 -5.52
C TRP A 51 -12.42 -20.54 -4.62
N PRO A 52 -11.83 -21.72 -4.72
CA PRO A 52 -10.54 -21.98 -4.11
C PRO A 52 -9.46 -21.05 -4.68
N VAL A 53 -8.41 -20.83 -3.91
CA VAL A 53 -7.25 -20.04 -4.35
C VAL A 53 -6.57 -20.74 -5.53
N CYS A 54 -6.06 -19.97 -6.50
CA CYS A 54 -5.27 -20.52 -7.60
C CYS A 54 -4.08 -21.34 -7.07
N ALA A 55 -3.79 -22.49 -7.66
CA ALA A 55 -2.69 -23.36 -7.21
C ALA A 55 -1.34 -22.63 -7.13
N SER A 56 -1.10 -21.67 -8.04
CA SER A 56 0.10 -20.84 -8.09
C SER A 56 0.23 -19.83 -6.94
N ASP A 57 -0.89 -19.49 -6.28
CA ASP A 57 -0.99 -18.56 -5.16
C ASP A 57 -1.16 -19.28 -3.82
N SER A 58 -1.17 -20.62 -3.83
CA SER A 58 -1.24 -21.42 -2.61
C SER A 58 0.01 -21.24 -1.72
N SER A 59 -0.18 -21.23 -0.40
CA SER A 59 0.91 -21.04 0.57
C SER A 59 2.06 -22.02 0.38
N ARG A 60 1.76 -23.29 0.06
CA ARG A 60 2.75 -24.34 -0.23
C ARG A 60 3.64 -23.99 -1.42
N VAL A 61 3.07 -23.48 -2.51
CA VAL A 61 3.83 -23.10 -3.71
C VAL A 61 4.64 -21.83 -3.45
N LEU A 62 4.06 -20.84 -2.77
CA LEU A 62 4.76 -19.61 -2.40
C LEU A 62 5.96 -19.88 -1.47
N GLN A 63 5.79 -20.76 -0.48
CA GLN A 63 6.86 -21.18 0.43
C GLN A 63 7.98 -21.94 -0.29
N ARG A 64 7.65 -22.79 -1.26
CA ARG A 64 8.65 -23.44 -2.14
C ARG A 64 9.42 -22.43 -2.97
N ARG A 65 8.76 -21.40 -3.51
CA ARG A 65 9.43 -20.33 -4.27
C ARG A 65 10.37 -19.50 -3.39
N LEU A 66 9.98 -19.23 -2.14
CA LEU A 66 10.82 -18.51 -1.19
C LEU A 66 12.05 -19.34 -0.77
N SER A 67 11.85 -20.61 -0.43
CA SER A 67 12.94 -21.52 -0.03
C SER A 67 13.93 -21.85 -1.16
N ALA A 68 13.52 -21.71 -2.42
CA ALA A 68 14.43 -21.82 -3.56
C ALA A 68 15.45 -20.66 -3.64
N VAL A 69 15.24 -19.57 -2.91
CA VAL A 69 16.23 -18.48 -2.78
C VAL A 69 17.26 -18.91 -1.73
N HIS A 70 18.38 -19.48 -2.19
CA HIS A 70 19.36 -20.24 -1.40
C HIS A 70 20.24 -19.42 -0.43
N GLU A 71 20.00 -18.11 -0.27
CA GLU A 71 20.86 -17.21 0.50
C GLU A 71 20.13 -16.64 1.72
N PRO A 72 20.82 -16.45 2.87
CA PRO A 72 20.28 -15.73 4.03
C PRO A 72 20.15 -14.24 3.69
N LEU A 73 19.10 -13.91 2.97
CA LEU A 73 18.77 -12.54 2.60
C LEU A 73 17.77 -11.96 3.61
N PRO A 74 17.81 -10.64 3.84
CA PRO A 74 16.69 -9.94 4.46
C PRO A 74 15.39 -10.25 3.70
N MET A 75 14.28 -10.39 4.41
CA MET A 75 13.01 -10.82 3.83
C MET A 75 12.56 -9.90 2.69
N VAL A 76 12.86 -8.61 2.78
CA VAL A 76 12.63 -7.63 1.70
C VAL A 76 13.30 -8.06 0.39
N ALA A 77 14.59 -8.38 0.44
CA ALA A 77 15.36 -8.75 -0.73
C ALA A 77 14.89 -10.10 -1.30
N ALA A 78 14.55 -11.05 -0.43
CA ALA A 78 13.95 -12.31 -0.83
C ALA A 78 12.62 -12.10 -1.58
N PHE A 79 11.74 -11.22 -1.06
CA PHE A 79 10.47 -10.91 -1.71
C PHE A 79 10.65 -10.18 -3.04
N LEU A 80 11.57 -9.22 -3.13
CA LEU A 80 11.89 -8.57 -4.40
C LEU A 80 12.38 -9.56 -5.46
N ARG A 81 13.19 -10.57 -5.08
CA ARG A 81 13.63 -11.63 -5.98
C ARG A 81 12.49 -12.57 -6.39
N VAL A 82 11.68 -13.06 -5.44
CA VAL A 82 10.57 -13.99 -5.69
C VAL A 82 9.48 -13.36 -6.56
N PHE A 83 9.12 -12.11 -6.28
CA PHE A 83 8.05 -11.38 -6.95
C PHE A 83 8.54 -10.44 -8.07
N ARG A 84 9.79 -10.60 -8.54
CA ARG A 84 10.37 -9.75 -9.61
C ARG A 84 9.53 -9.69 -10.88
N ARG A 85 8.95 -10.82 -11.31
CA ARG A 85 8.14 -10.89 -12.53
C ARG A 85 6.83 -10.09 -12.39
N PRO A 86 5.99 -10.33 -11.35
CA PRO A 86 4.85 -9.46 -11.05
C PRO A 86 5.23 -7.98 -10.93
N LEU A 87 6.32 -7.68 -10.23
CA LEU A 87 6.76 -6.30 -10.01
C LEU A 87 7.13 -5.58 -11.32
N LEU A 88 7.88 -6.25 -12.21
CA LEU A 88 8.21 -5.73 -13.54
C LEU A 88 6.95 -5.49 -14.38
N LEU A 89 5.97 -6.39 -14.33
CA LEU A 89 4.70 -6.22 -15.05
C LEU A 89 3.88 -5.05 -14.50
N VAL A 90 3.87 -4.85 -13.18
CA VAL A 90 3.23 -3.69 -12.55
C VAL A 90 3.90 -2.39 -12.99
N PHE A 91 5.23 -2.32 -12.94
CA PHE A 91 5.97 -1.15 -13.42
C PHE A 91 5.69 -0.87 -14.89
N ALA A 92 5.75 -1.88 -15.76
CA ALA A 92 5.47 -1.72 -17.18
C ALA A 92 4.05 -1.17 -17.45
N ASN A 93 3.03 -1.70 -16.77
CA ASN A 93 1.66 -1.22 -16.93
C ASN A 93 1.47 0.20 -16.41
N TYR A 94 2.09 0.56 -15.27
CA TYR A 94 2.02 1.94 -14.77
C TYR A 94 2.79 2.93 -15.65
N SER A 95 3.94 2.53 -16.21
CA SER A 95 4.66 3.35 -17.20
C SER A 95 3.83 3.57 -18.46
N PHE A 96 3.17 2.53 -18.96
CA PHE A 96 2.28 2.67 -20.11
C PHE A 96 1.02 3.50 -19.80
N TYR A 97 0.48 3.39 -18.58
CA TYR A 97 -0.56 4.29 -18.09
C TYR A 97 -0.10 5.75 -18.09
N LEU A 98 1.11 6.06 -17.62
CA LEU A 98 1.66 7.43 -17.65
C LEU A 98 1.79 7.95 -19.09
N ALA A 99 2.29 7.12 -20.00
CA ALA A 99 2.39 7.48 -21.42
C ALA A 99 1.01 7.72 -22.05
N ALA A 100 0.03 6.88 -21.74
CA ALA A 100 -1.34 7.04 -22.24
C ALA A 100 -2.01 8.30 -21.67
N MET A 101 -1.78 8.63 -20.39
CA MET A 101 -2.25 9.89 -19.78
C MET A 101 -1.64 11.12 -20.45
N ALA A 102 -0.35 11.08 -20.76
CA ALA A 102 0.32 12.14 -21.51
C ALA A 102 -0.27 12.30 -22.92
N LEU A 103 -0.44 11.18 -23.64
CA LEU A 103 -1.07 11.18 -24.96
C LEU A 103 -2.50 11.69 -24.91
N GLN A 104 -3.27 11.33 -23.88
CA GLN A 104 -4.64 11.80 -23.68
C GLN A 104 -4.71 13.34 -23.59
N ALA A 105 -3.73 13.98 -22.95
CA ALA A 105 -3.65 15.44 -22.89
C ALA A 105 -3.42 16.05 -24.29
N TYR A 106 -2.51 15.48 -25.10
CA TYR A 106 -2.30 15.93 -26.48
C TYR A 106 -3.51 15.71 -27.39
N VAL A 107 -4.20 14.58 -27.27
CA VAL A 107 -5.41 14.31 -28.06
C VAL A 107 -6.53 15.26 -27.66
N ALA A 108 -6.66 15.59 -26.38
CA ALA A 108 -7.61 16.60 -25.92
C ALA A 108 -7.27 18.00 -26.47
N GLN A 109 -6.00 18.39 -26.48
CA GLN A 109 -5.54 19.63 -27.11
C GLN A 109 -5.87 19.65 -28.60
N ALA A 110 -5.58 18.58 -29.33
CA ALA A 110 -5.86 18.46 -30.76
C ALA A 110 -7.36 18.56 -31.08
N LEU A 111 -8.23 18.02 -30.22
CA LEU A 111 -9.67 18.17 -30.34
C LEU A 111 -10.11 19.63 -30.15
N LEU A 112 -9.53 20.34 -29.19
CA LEU A 112 -9.80 21.77 -28.97
C LEU A 112 -9.29 22.63 -30.14
N ASP A 113 -8.13 22.33 -30.69
CA ASP A 113 -7.61 23.01 -31.88
C ASP A 113 -8.53 22.80 -33.09
N PHE A 114 -9.03 21.58 -33.30
CA PHE A 114 -10.04 21.30 -34.32
C PHE A 114 -11.31 22.14 -34.13
N LEU A 115 -11.86 22.22 -32.91
CA LEU A 115 -13.05 23.03 -32.61
C LEU A 115 -12.82 24.53 -32.84
N ASN A 116 -11.59 25.01 -32.66
CA ASN A 116 -11.18 26.40 -32.91
C ASN A 116 -10.75 26.66 -34.36
N GLY A 117 -10.90 25.68 -35.27
CA GLY A 117 -10.53 25.81 -36.69
C GLY A 117 -9.02 25.88 -36.95
N ARG A 118 -8.20 25.42 -36.01
CA ARG A 118 -6.73 25.37 -36.14
C ARG A 118 -6.26 24.01 -36.60
N VAL A 119 -5.08 23.97 -37.24
CA VAL A 119 -4.44 22.72 -37.61
C VAL A 119 -3.94 22.05 -36.33
N ASN A 120 -4.44 20.85 -36.04
CA ASN A 120 -4.02 20.08 -34.87
C ASN A 120 -2.72 19.31 -35.11
N ALA A 121 -2.05 18.92 -34.02
CA ALA A 121 -0.78 18.20 -34.04
C ALA A 121 -0.81 16.85 -34.79
N PHE A 122 -1.97 16.20 -34.88
CA PHE A 122 -2.14 14.93 -35.59
C PHE A 122 -2.53 15.11 -37.06
N GLN A 123 -2.74 16.35 -37.51
CA GLN A 123 -3.23 16.69 -38.85
C GLN A 123 -4.54 15.95 -39.24
N ILE A 124 -5.38 15.63 -38.25
CA ILE A 124 -6.65 14.92 -38.46
C ILE A 124 -7.76 15.95 -38.68
N ALA A 125 -8.33 16.00 -39.89
CA ALA A 125 -9.42 16.92 -40.22
C ALA A 125 -10.82 16.46 -39.71
N ASN A 126 -10.94 15.23 -39.20
CA ASN A 126 -12.22 14.68 -38.74
C ASN A 126 -12.30 14.68 -37.20
N GLY A 127 -13.16 15.53 -36.63
CA GLY A 127 -13.39 15.60 -35.19
C GLY A 127 -13.88 14.28 -34.55
N TYR A 128 -14.66 13.47 -35.28
CA TYR A 128 -15.09 12.16 -34.78
C TYR A 128 -13.92 11.18 -34.64
N ALA A 129 -12.90 11.27 -35.51
CA ALA A 129 -11.71 10.45 -35.40
C ALA A 129 -10.87 10.85 -34.18
N LEU A 130 -10.77 12.15 -33.87
CA LEU A 130 -10.12 12.63 -32.64
C LEU A 130 -10.88 12.18 -31.38
N LEU A 131 -12.21 12.21 -31.40
CA LEU A 131 -13.03 11.70 -30.30
C LEU A 131 -12.84 10.19 -30.09
N ALA A 132 -12.84 9.42 -31.17
CA ALA A 132 -12.59 7.97 -31.12
C ALA A 132 -11.18 7.66 -30.59
N LEU A 133 -10.17 8.42 -31.02
CA LEU A 133 -8.80 8.31 -30.51
C LEU A 133 -8.73 8.63 -29.02
N LEU A 134 -9.39 9.71 -28.56
CA LEU A 134 -9.43 10.09 -27.15
C LEU A 134 -10.07 8.99 -26.31
N ALA A 135 -11.17 8.40 -26.78
CA ALA A 135 -11.84 7.30 -26.11
C ALA A 135 -10.96 6.04 -26.06
N ALA A 136 -10.31 5.68 -27.17
CA ALA A 136 -9.40 4.55 -27.25
C ALA A 136 -8.23 4.70 -26.27
N VAL A 137 -7.55 5.85 -26.27
CA VAL A 137 -6.45 6.15 -25.35
C VAL A 137 -6.92 6.11 -23.88
N SER A 138 -8.11 6.63 -23.59
CA SER A 138 -8.68 6.61 -22.24
C SER A 138 -8.98 5.19 -21.75
N ILE A 139 -9.56 4.34 -22.60
CA ILE A 139 -9.84 2.92 -22.30
C ILE A 139 -8.54 2.16 -22.04
N VAL A 140 -7.52 2.42 -22.86
CA VAL A 140 -6.20 1.81 -22.73
C VAL A 140 -5.53 2.25 -21.42
N ALA A 141 -5.56 3.55 -21.10
CA ALA A 141 -5.02 4.09 -19.86
C ALA A 141 -5.66 3.45 -18.62
N ILE A 142 -7.00 3.45 -18.54
CA ILE A 142 -7.71 2.90 -17.37
C ILE A 142 -7.53 1.39 -17.24
N SER A 143 -7.48 0.66 -18.36
CA SER A 143 -7.27 -0.79 -18.36
C SER A 143 -5.89 -1.15 -17.79
N CYS A 144 -4.83 -0.45 -18.23
CA CYS A 144 -3.49 -0.67 -17.71
C CYS A 144 -3.35 -0.29 -16.24
N ARG A 145 -3.96 0.82 -15.80
CA ARG A 145 -3.98 1.19 -14.38
C ARG A 145 -4.66 0.13 -13.52
N ASN A 146 -5.84 -0.34 -13.94
CA ASN A 146 -6.61 -1.34 -13.20
C ASN A 146 -5.91 -2.70 -13.19
N TYR A 147 -5.31 -3.11 -14.30
CA TYR A 147 -4.55 -4.36 -14.36
C TYR A 147 -3.30 -4.32 -13.47
N ALA A 148 -2.57 -3.19 -13.47
CA ALA A 148 -1.45 -2.98 -12.56
C ALA A 148 -1.90 -3.06 -11.09
N PHE A 149 -3.02 -2.42 -10.74
CA PHE A 149 -3.61 -2.48 -9.41
C PHE A 149 -4.01 -3.91 -9.00
N PHE A 150 -4.60 -4.68 -9.92
CA PHE A 150 -4.93 -6.09 -9.68
C PHE A 150 -3.68 -6.95 -9.45
N LEU A 151 -2.64 -6.77 -10.28
CA LEU A 151 -1.38 -7.49 -10.14
C LEU A 151 -0.67 -7.15 -8.83
N SER A 152 -0.63 -5.87 -8.43
CA SER A 152 -0.05 -5.44 -7.16
C SER A 152 -0.86 -5.97 -5.97
N SER A 153 -2.20 -5.99 -6.06
CA SER A 153 -3.10 -6.59 -5.05
C SER A 153 -2.85 -8.07 -4.86
N ARG A 154 -2.76 -8.81 -5.95
CA ARG A 154 -2.50 -10.25 -5.91
C ARG A 154 -1.10 -10.55 -5.36
N ALA A 155 -0.08 -9.82 -5.80
CA ALA A 155 1.27 -9.98 -5.29
C ALA A 155 1.37 -9.62 -3.80
N GLY A 156 0.73 -8.53 -3.37
CA GLY A 156 0.66 -8.13 -1.96
C GLY A 156 -0.04 -9.18 -1.10
N ALA A 157 -1.17 -9.73 -1.57
CA ALA A 157 -1.91 -10.76 -0.82
C ALA A 157 -1.07 -12.04 -0.66
N ASN A 158 -0.33 -12.42 -1.71
CA ASN A 158 0.62 -13.53 -1.66
C ASN A 158 1.76 -13.26 -0.67
N MET A 159 2.35 -12.05 -0.67
CA MET A 159 3.38 -11.67 0.30
C MET A 159 2.85 -11.73 1.74
N ARG A 160 1.65 -11.20 2.00
CA ARG A 160 1.00 -11.24 3.32
C ARG A 160 0.82 -12.68 3.81
N SER A 161 0.24 -13.53 2.97
CA SER A 161 0.02 -14.95 3.27
C SER A 161 1.35 -15.69 3.54
N LEU A 162 2.40 -15.35 2.78
CA LEU A 162 3.72 -15.92 2.94
C LEU A 162 4.38 -15.49 4.26
N VAL A 163 4.27 -14.22 4.66
CA VAL A 163 4.73 -13.73 5.98
C VAL A 163 4.01 -14.49 7.10
N MET A 164 2.68 -14.57 7.05
CA MET A 164 1.88 -15.31 8.04
C MET A 164 2.35 -16.77 8.15
N THR A 165 2.55 -17.43 7.00
CA THR A 165 3.01 -18.82 6.93
C THR A 165 4.43 -18.99 7.50
N CYS A 166 5.35 -18.09 7.16
CA CYS A 166 6.73 -18.15 7.66
C CYS A 166 6.80 -17.92 9.17
N VAL A 167 6.10 -16.91 9.68
CA VAL A 167 6.04 -16.62 11.12
C VAL A 167 5.42 -17.79 11.88
N PHE A 168 4.36 -18.39 11.35
CA PHE A 168 3.74 -19.57 11.95
C PHE A 168 4.69 -20.77 11.98
N HIS A 169 5.37 -21.09 10.88
CA HIS A 169 6.32 -22.21 10.87
C HIS A 169 7.54 -21.95 11.76
N LYS A 170 8.04 -20.71 11.80
CA LYS A 170 9.16 -20.32 12.64
C LYS A 170 8.79 -20.45 14.11
N SER A 171 7.59 -20.03 14.53
CA SER A 171 7.15 -20.13 15.93
C SER A 171 7.11 -21.57 16.45
N LEU A 172 6.77 -22.53 15.58
CA LEU A 172 6.81 -23.97 15.90
C LEU A 172 8.23 -24.53 16.06
N ARG A 173 9.25 -23.84 15.54
CA ARG A 173 10.65 -24.28 15.55
C ARG A 173 11.54 -23.46 16.47
N LEU A 174 11.05 -22.43 17.14
CA LEU A 174 11.86 -21.62 18.06
C LEU A 174 12.42 -22.48 19.20
N SER A 175 13.69 -22.24 19.54
CA SER A 175 14.31 -22.74 20.76
C SER A 175 13.58 -22.19 22.00
N SER A 176 13.74 -22.87 23.14
CA SER A 176 13.09 -22.42 24.37
C SER A 176 13.58 -21.04 24.82
N ALA A 177 14.88 -20.76 24.63
CA ALA A 177 15.50 -19.46 24.92
C ALA A 177 14.91 -18.35 24.04
N ALA A 178 14.89 -18.56 22.71
CA ALA A 178 14.36 -17.58 21.78
C ALA A 178 12.85 -17.35 22.00
N ARG A 179 12.10 -18.39 22.36
CA ARG A 179 10.66 -18.28 22.64
C ARG A 179 10.37 -17.35 23.83
N GLN A 180 11.26 -17.27 24.82
CA GLN A 180 11.09 -16.35 25.96
C GLN A 180 11.29 -14.88 25.56
N GLN A 181 11.94 -14.59 24.43
CA GLN A 181 12.15 -13.23 23.94
C GLN A 181 10.91 -12.64 23.24
N PHE A 182 9.94 -13.48 22.86
CA PHE A 182 8.75 -13.05 22.12
C PHE A 182 7.48 -13.48 22.84
N THR A 183 6.65 -12.51 23.18
CA THR A 183 5.32 -12.77 23.71
C THR A 183 4.38 -13.29 22.61
N THR A 184 3.32 -14.01 23.01
CA THR A 184 2.26 -14.42 22.08
C THR A 184 1.65 -13.22 21.34
N GLY A 185 1.51 -12.07 22.01
CA GLY A 185 0.99 -10.85 21.42
C GLY A 185 1.90 -10.27 20.32
N GLU A 186 3.22 -10.32 20.50
CA GLU A 186 4.18 -9.90 19.47
C GLU A 186 4.12 -10.81 18.24
N VAL A 187 4.04 -12.13 18.43
CA VAL A 187 3.91 -13.08 17.31
C VAL A 187 2.60 -12.85 16.55
N LEU A 188 1.48 -12.62 17.27
CA LEU A 188 0.20 -12.28 16.63
C LEU A 188 0.27 -10.95 15.87
N THR A 189 1.02 -9.96 16.39
CA THR A 189 1.25 -8.68 15.71
C THR A 189 2.04 -8.87 14.42
N LEU A 190 3.06 -9.75 14.42
CA LEU A 190 3.81 -10.12 13.22
C LEU A 190 2.90 -10.74 12.15
N MET A 191 1.99 -11.64 12.56
CA MET A 191 1.06 -12.33 11.66
C MET A 191 -0.11 -11.45 11.18
N SER A 192 -0.45 -10.36 11.88
CA SER A 192 -1.58 -9.50 11.53
C SER A 192 -1.12 -8.14 11.00
N VAL A 193 -0.74 -7.22 11.89
CA VAL A 193 -0.39 -5.83 11.57
C VAL A 193 0.81 -5.74 10.64
N ASP A 194 1.88 -6.49 10.91
CA ASP A 194 3.08 -6.43 10.08
C ASP A 194 2.90 -7.08 8.71
N ALA A 195 2.20 -8.20 8.66
CA ALA A 195 1.82 -8.83 7.39
C ALA A 195 0.94 -7.89 6.53
N GLU A 196 0.01 -7.14 7.14
CA GLU A 196 -0.83 -6.16 6.44
C GLU A 196 -0.03 -4.93 5.95
N ARG A 197 1.00 -4.50 6.69
CA ARG A 197 1.91 -3.45 6.22
C ARG A 197 2.74 -3.91 5.02
N VAL A 198 3.14 -5.18 4.98
CA VAL A 198 3.78 -5.78 3.81
C VAL A 198 2.85 -5.80 2.60
N PHE A 199 1.58 -6.19 2.78
CA PHE A 199 0.55 -6.08 1.73
C PHE A 199 0.47 -4.64 1.20
N SER A 200 0.30 -3.68 2.09
CA SER A 200 0.18 -2.26 1.76
C SER A 200 1.41 -1.72 1.03
N ALA A 201 2.62 -2.16 1.40
CA ALA A 201 3.85 -1.76 0.73
C ALA A 201 3.98 -2.35 -0.68
N MET A 202 3.53 -3.57 -0.94
CA MET A 202 3.50 -4.10 -2.30
C MET A 202 2.42 -3.42 -3.16
N MET A 203 1.28 -3.09 -2.54
CA MET A 203 0.18 -2.37 -3.19
C MET A 203 0.58 -0.98 -3.65
N GLN A 204 1.16 -0.19 -2.75
CA GLN A 204 1.46 1.22 -3.00
C GLN A 204 2.90 1.46 -3.45
N GLY A 205 3.82 0.56 -3.11
CA GLY A 205 5.24 0.77 -3.32
C GLY A 205 5.71 1.00 -4.75
N PRO A 206 5.11 0.40 -5.79
CA PRO A 206 5.45 0.73 -7.17
C PRO A 206 5.36 2.23 -7.49
N TRP A 207 4.43 2.96 -6.87
CA TRP A 207 4.28 4.40 -7.06
C TRP A 207 5.49 5.21 -6.56
N LEU A 208 6.33 4.67 -5.69
CA LEU A 208 7.56 5.36 -5.27
C LEU A 208 8.52 5.62 -6.44
N VAL A 209 8.53 4.73 -7.45
CA VAL A 209 9.37 4.86 -8.65
C VAL A 209 8.60 5.48 -9.81
N VAL A 210 7.34 5.07 -9.99
CA VAL A 210 6.48 5.56 -11.07
C VAL A 210 6.15 7.03 -10.90
N ALA A 211 5.91 7.51 -9.68
CA ALA A 211 5.46 8.88 -9.48
C ALA A 211 6.53 9.93 -9.81
N PRO A 212 7.81 9.80 -9.40
CA PRO A 212 8.86 10.72 -9.85
C PRO A 212 9.01 10.74 -11.38
N LEU A 213 8.91 9.59 -12.04
CA LEU A 213 8.89 9.52 -13.51
C LEU A 213 7.71 10.29 -14.11
N GLY A 214 6.50 10.09 -13.56
CA GLY A 214 5.31 10.84 -13.96
C GLY A 214 5.47 12.34 -13.76
N PHE A 215 6.11 12.76 -12.67
CA PHE A 215 6.41 14.17 -12.40
C PHE A 215 7.36 14.76 -13.44
N VAL A 216 8.45 14.05 -13.78
CA VAL A 216 9.39 14.47 -14.83
C VAL A 216 8.70 14.56 -16.19
N VAL A 217 7.86 13.57 -16.54
CA VAL A 217 7.10 13.58 -17.79
C VAL A 217 6.18 14.80 -17.84
N CYS A 218 5.39 15.05 -16.80
CA CYS A 218 4.51 16.21 -16.78
C CYS A 218 5.27 17.54 -16.89
N LEU A 219 6.43 17.65 -16.22
CA LEU A 219 7.26 18.84 -16.32
C LEU A 219 7.80 19.05 -17.74
N ALA A 220 8.28 17.97 -18.37
CA ALA A 220 8.74 18.01 -19.75
C ALA A 220 7.61 18.42 -20.70
N LEU A 221 6.38 17.92 -20.49
CA LEU A 221 5.22 18.31 -21.28
C LEU A 221 4.87 19.79 -21.11
N ILE A 222 4.88 20.32 -19.89
CA ILE A 222 4.64 21.75 -19.66
C ILE A 222 5.73 22.59 -20.34
N GLY A 223 7.00 22.16 -20.27
CA GLY A 223 8.11 22.85 -20.94
C GLY A 223 8.03 22.82 -22.47
N LEU A 224 7.55 21.71 -23.06
CA LEU A 224 7.39 21.57 -24.51
C LEU A 224 6.18 22.33 -25.05
N LEU A 225 5.08 22.42 -24.30
CA LEU A 225 3.84 23.06 -24.77
C LEU A 225 3.83 24.58 -24.58
N PHE A 226 4.51 25.09 -23.55
CA PHE A 226 4.48 26.50 -23.19
C PHE A 226 5.85 27.13 -23.41
N ASP A 227 6.68 27.11 -22.38
CA ASP A 227 8.03 27.63 -22.41
C ASP A 227 8.79 27.13 -21.16
N ALA A 228 10.12 27.09 -21.24
CA ALA A 228 10.98 26.66 -20.14
C ALA A 228 10.83 27.55 -18.90
N ALA A 229 10.65 28.87 -19.08
CA ALA A 229 10.46 29.82 -17.98
C ALA A 229 9.18 29.53 -17.18
N SER A 230 8.06 29.30 -17.88
CA SER A 230 6.77 28.97 -17.25
C SER A 230 6.81 27.61 -16.57
N ALA A 231 7.47 26.62 -17.18
CA ALA A 231 7.68 25.31 -16.56
C ALA A 231 8.50 25.41 -15.26
N LEU A 232 9.59 26.19 -15.26
CA LEU A 232 10.42 26.42 -14.07
C LEU A 232 9.65 27.11 -12.94
N CYS A 233 8.78 28.07 -13.25
CA CYS A 233 7.89 28.68 -12.26
C CYS A 233 6.98 27.64 -11.60
N GLY A 234 6.41 26.74 -12.40
CA GLY A 234 5.60 25.64 -11.89
C GLY A 234 6.38 24.69 -10.98
N VAL A 235 7.63 24.38 -11.34
CA VAL A 235 8.54 23.60 -10.48
C VAL A 235 8.77 24.31 -9.15
N ALA A 236 9.05 25.61 -9.18
CA ALA A 236 9.30 26.38 -7.97
C ALA A 236 8.10 26.32 -7.02
N VAL A 237 6.88 26.51 -7.53
CA VAL A 237 5.64 26.38 -6.75
C VAL A 237 5.49 24.98 -6.16
N LEU A 238 5.74 23.93 -6.95
CA LEU A 238 5.61 22.57 -6.45
C LEU A 238 6.67 22.24 -5.38
N VAL A 239 7.92 22.69 -5.55
CA VAL A 239 8.98 22.52 -4.54
C VAL A 239 8.58 23.20 -3.23
N VAL A 240 8.01 24.41 -3.29
CA VAL A 240 7.49 25.10 -2.10
C VAL A 240 6.36 24.31 -1.44
N VAL A 241 5.37 23.87 -2.22
CA VAL A 241 4.24 23.06 -1.72
C VAL A 241 4.73 21.75 -1.07
N LEU A 242 5.64 21.03 -1.72
CA LEU A 242 6.21 19.77 -1.20
C LEU A 242 6.97 20.01 0.10
N THR A 243 7.77 21.08 0.16
CA THR A 243 8.53 21.44 1.36
C THR A 243 7.60 21.76 2.53
N LEU A 244 6.57 22.58 2.29
CA LEU A 244 5.54 22.89 3.28
C LEU A 244 4.80 21.62 3.73
N SER A 245 4.46 20.73 2.81
CA SER A 245 3.79 19.47 3.13
C SER A 245 4.66 18.55 3.99
N ILE A 246 5.96 18.43 3.69
CA ILE A 246 6.91 17.67 4.50
C ILE A 246 7.05 18.28 5.90
N CYS A 247 7.12 19.61 6.02
CA CYS A 247 7.14 20.30 7.31
C CYS A 247 5.87 20.01 8.13
N GLN A 248 4.69 20.07 7.50
CA GLN A 248 3.42 19.71 8.13
C GLN A 248 3.39 18.23 8.55
N ALA A 249 3.88 17.32 7.70
CA ALA A 249 3.96 15.89 8.03
C ALA A 249 4.82 15.61 9.27
N LYS A 250 5.93 16.36 9.46
CA LYS A 250 6.75 16.28 10.68
C LYS A 250 5.98 16.73 11.93
N ARG A 251 5.20 17.83 11.83
CA ARG A 251 4.33 18.31 12.93
C ARG A 251 3.22 17.33 13.25
N ILE A 252 2.54 16.80 12.24
CA ILE A 252 1.52 15.74 12.36
C ILE A 252 2.11 14.55 13.13
N SER A 253 3.29 14.08 12.72
CA SER A 253 3.97 12.95 13.37
C SER A 253 4.35 13.25 14.82
N ALA A 254 4.74 14.49 15.16
CA ALA A 254 5.06 14.89 16.52
C ALA A 254 3.81 14.88 17.43
N VAL A 255 2.72 15.50 16.97
CA VAL A 255 1.44 15.53 17.72
C VAL A 255 0.85 14.12 17.83
N GLN A 256 0.95 13.30 16.79
CA GLN A 256 0.48 11.92 16.81
C GLN A 256 1.20 11.08 17.88
N ARG A 257 2.52 11.28 18.07
CA ARG A 257 3.26 10.61 19.14
C ARG A 257 2.77 11.00 20.53
N GLN A 258 2.54 12.30 20.78
CA GLN A 258 1.98 12.80 22.04
C GLN A 258 0.55 12.29 22.28
N LEU A 259 -0.25 12.21 21.22
CA LEU A 259 -1.60 11.66 21.30
C LEU A 259 -1.56 10.19 21.73
N LEU A 260 -0.69 9.38 21.10
CA LEU A 260 -0.57 7.96 21.42
C LEU A 260 -0.18 7.73 22.88
N THR A 261 0.71 8.55 23.46
CA THR A 261 1.07 8.43 24.88
C THR A 261 -0.13 8.64 25.82
N VAL A 262 -1.01 9.61 25.52
CA VAL A 262 -2.21 9.88 26.34
C VAL A 262 -3.28 8.81 26.12
N VAL A 263 -3.43 8.33 24.89
CA VAL A 263 -4.33 7.21 24.56
C VAL A 263 -3.94 5.95 25.33
N ASP A 264 -2.65 5.61 25.34
CA ASP A 264 -2.12 4.44 26.05
C ASP A 264 -2.36 4.55 27.56
N GLU A 265 -2.12 5.72 28.16
CA GLU A 265 -2.42 5.96 29.58
C GLU A 265 -3.92 5.82 29.88
N ARG A 266 -4.79 6.41 29.06
CA ARG A 266 -6.25 6.30 29.24
C ARG A 266 -6.69 4.84 29.17
N VAL A 267 -6.23 4.09 28.16
CA VAL A 267 -6.55 2.67 27.99
C VAL A 267 -6.08 1.88 29.21
N LYS A 268 -4.85 2.12 29.69
CA LYS A 268 -4.31 1.51 30.90
C LYS A 268 -5.19 1.76 32.13
N VAL A 269 -5.50 3.01 32.43
CA VAL A 269 -6.35 3.38 33.59
C VAL A 269 -7.74 2.74 33.49
N THR A 270 -8.33 2.72 32.30
CA THR A 270 -9.63 2.06 32.10
C THR A 270 -9.54 0.54 32.28
N SER A 271 -8.45 -0.09 31.84
CA SER A 271 -8.24 -1.53 32.01
C SER A 271 -8.07 -1.91 33.49
N GLU A 272 -7.22 -1.17 34.22
CA GLU A 272 -7.03 -1.34 35.67
C GLU A 272 -8.35 -1.17 36.44
N ALA A 273 -9.15 -0.16 36.09
CA ALA A 273 -10.45 0.07 36.72
C ALA A 273 -11.44 -1.07 36.47
N LEU A 274 -11.47 -1.65 35.26
CA LEU A 274 -12.36 -2.76 34.94
C LEU A 274 -11.92 -4.06 35.64
N GLN A 275 -10.61 -4.32 35.70
CA GLN A 275 -10.06 -5.47 36.43
C GLN A 275 -10.35 -5.36 37.94
N GLY A 276 -10.25 -4.14 38.51
CA GLY A 276 -10.50 -3.84 39.91
C GLY A 276 -11.95 -3.46 40.27
N VAL A 277 -12.94 -3.73 39.40
CA VAL A 277 -14.29 -3.14 39.52
C VAL A 277 -14.97 -3.43 40.86
N ARG A 278 -14.77 -4.62 41.45
CA ARG A 278 -15.36 -5.00 42.74
C ARG A 278 -14.85 -4.11 43.88
N VAL A 279 -13.56 -3.80 43.89
CA VAL A 279 -12.92 -2.93 44.92
C VAL A 279 -13.41 -1.49 44.76
N ILE A 280 -13.46 -1.00 43.52
CA ILE A 280 -13.95 0.35 43.22
C ILE A 280 -15.41 0.51 43.68
N LYS A 281 -16.25 -0.50 43.47
CA LYS A 281 -17.64 -0.53 43.95
C LYS A 281 -17.73 -0.59 45.47
N LEU A 282 -16.92 -1.41 46.13
CA LEU A 282 -16.90 -1.54 47.59
C LEU A 282 -16.56 -0.21 48.28
N TYR A 283 -15.62 0.56 47.73
CA TYR A 283 -15.19 1.84 48.28
C TYR A 283 -15.91 3.07 47.70
N ALA A 284 -16.92 2.88 46.83
CA ALA A 284 -17.63 3.96 46.14
C ALA A 284 -16.70 4.94 45.39
N TRP A 285 -15.60 4.43 44.80
CA TRP A 285 -14.58 5.22 44.09
C TRP A 285 -14.95 5.56 42.64
N GLU A 286 -16.16 5.26 42.17
CA GLU A 286 -16.51 5.40 40.76
C GLU A 286 -16.34 6.84 40.27
N ARG A 287 -16.77 7.83 41.06
CA ARG A 287 -16.67 9.24 40.68
C ARG A 287 -15.22 9.70 40.53
N SER A 288 -14.32 9.23 41.40
CA SER A 288 -12.90 9.55 41.35
C SER A 288 -12.24 8.99 40.09
N ILE A 289 -12.50 7.71 39.78
CA ILE A 289 -11.97 7.06 38.58
C ILE A 289 -12.54 7.70 37.30
N VAL A 290 -13.85 7.97 37.26
CA VAL A 290 -14.49 8.66 36.14
C VAL A 290 -13.86 10.04 35.92
N HIS A 291 -13.62 10.80 36.98
CA HIS A 291 -12.96 12.10 36.89
C HIS A 291 -11.53 11.98 36.32
N ARG A 292 -10.74 11.02 36.79
CA ARG A 292 -9.39 10.75 36.27
C ARG A 292 -9.40 10.41 34.78
N VAL A 293 -10.34 9.56 34.34
CA VAL A 293 -10.50 9.21 32.92
C VAL A 293 -10.95 10.41 32.09
N HIS A 294 -11.87 11.25 32.60
CA HIS A 294 -12.29 12.46 31.91
C HIS A 294 -11.16 13.48 31.73
N LYS A 295 -10.28 13.63 32.73
CA LYS A 295 -9.10 14.51 32.60
C LYS A 295 -8.18 14.05 31.46
N LEU A 296 -7.89 12.76 31.38
CA LEU A 296 -7.12 12.19 30.27
C LEU A 296 -7.83 12.38 28.93
N ARG A 297 -9.15 12.17 28.90
CA ARG A 297 -9.96 12.35 27.68
C ARG A 297 -9.98 13.80 27.20
N ALA A 298 -9.99 14.78 28.11
CA ALA A 298 -9.94 16.20 27.73
C ALA A 298 -8.61 16.55 27.03
N THR A 299 -7.48 16.05 27.55
CA THR A 299 -6.17 16.20 26.91
C THR A 299 -6.08 15.42 25.59
N GLU A 300 -6.64 14.21 25.53
CA GLU A 300 -6.71 13.41 24.30
C GLU A 300 -7.47 14.15 23.19
N VAL A 301 -8.65 14.72 23.51
CA VAL A 301 -9.48 15.46 22.56
C VAL A 301 -8.80 16.74 22.08
N SER A 302 -8.09 17.47 22.95
CA SER A 302 -7.35 18.67 22.53
C SER A 302 -6.19 18.34 21.57
N LEU A 303 -5.48 17.24 21.82
CA LEU A 303 -4.46 16.71 20.91
C LEU A 303 -5.06 16.23 19.59
N PHE A 304 -6.19 15.52 19.62
CA PHE A 304 -6.92 15.13 18.41
C PHE A 304 -7.33 16.33 17.56
N ARG A 305 -7.85 17.39 18.19
CA ARG A 305 -8.22 18.63 17.49
C ARG A 305 -7.01 19.27 16.82
N THR A 306 -5.89 19.36 17.55
CA THR A 306 -4.63 19.89 17.02
C THR A 306 -4.12 19.04 15.84
N LEU A 307 -4.14 17.71 15.97
CA LEU A 307 -3.75 16.78 14.92
C LEU A 307 -4.61 16.97 13.65
N HIS A 308 -5.93 17.01 13.81
CA HIS A 308 -6.86 17.19 12.69
C HIS A 308 -6.69 18.54 12.01
N VAL A 309 -6.45 19.63 12.76
CA VAL A 309 -6.15 20.94 12.17
C VAL A 309 -4.92 20.86 11.24
N TYR A 310 -3.84 20.19 11.67
CA TYR A 310 -2.67 19.99 10.82
C TYR A 310 -2.95 19.10 9.60
N MET A 311 -3.69 18.00 9.78
CA MET A 311 -4.05 17.10 8.69
C MET A 311 -4.93 17.78 7.64
N VAL A 312 -5.97 18.50 8.07
CA VAL A 312 -6.87 19.25 7.20
C VAL A 312 -6.09 20.37 6.51
N SER A 313 -5.25 21.12 7.23
CA SER A 313 -4.40 22.16 6.62
C SER A 313 -3.50 21.60 5.52
N ASN A 314 -2.85 20.45 5.75
CA ASN A 314 -2.04 19.79 4.73
C ASN A 314 -2.88 19.31 3.54
N SER A 315 -4.07 18.76 3.79
CA SER A 315 -4.98 18.32 2.74
C SER A 315 -5.50 19.48 1.89
N VAL A 316 -5.83 20.62 2.50
CA VAL A 316 -6.24 21.85 1.81
C VAL A 316 -5.10 22.39 0.96
N LEU A 317 -3.87 22.43 1.49
CA LEU A 317 -2.68 22.84 0.73
C LEU A 317 -2.51 22.00 -0.55
N LEU A 318 -2.59 20.67 -0.42
CA LEU A 318 -2.49 19.75 -1.57
C LEU A 318 -3.68 19.89 -2.54
N PHE A 319 -4.88 20.16 -2.03
CA PHE A 319 -6.07 20.39 -2.85
C PHE A 319 -5.98 21.67 -3.69
N LEU A 320 -5.43 22.75 -3.12
CA LEU A 320 -5.23 24.05 -3.79
C LEU A 320 -4.01 24.07 -4.72
N THR A 321 -3.12 23.07 -4.64
CA THR A 321 -1.90 22.99 -5.45
C THR A 321 -2.14 23.16 -6.96
N PRO A 322 -3.14 22.52 -7.59
CA PRO A 322 -3.44 22.74 -9.01
C PRO A 322 -3.77 24.18 -9.36
N VAL A 323 -4.43 24.90 -8.46
CA VAL A 323 -4.86 26.29 -8.68
C VAL A 323 -3.65 27.21 -8.63
N PHE A 324 -2.79 27.06 -7.61
CA PHE A 324 -1.55 27.81 -7.53
C PHE A 324 -0.59 27.47 -8.67
N LEU A 325 -0.47 26.18 -9.01
CA LEU A 325 0.40 25.73 -10.09
C LEU A 325 -0.10 26.29 -11.42
N SER A 326 -1.36 26.07 -11.80
CA SER A 326 -1.92 26.61 -13.04
C SER A 326 -1.88 28.15 -13.06
N GLY A 327 -2.27 28.81 -11.97
CA GLY A 327 -2.29 30.27 -11.91
C GLY A 327 -0.90 30.90 -12.07
N SER A 328 0.14 30.33 -11.44
CA SER A 328 1.52 30.81 -11.56
C SER A 328 2.12 30.55 -12.94
N THR A 329 1.88 29.37 -13.52
CA THR A 329 2.38 29.02 -14.85
C THR A 329 1.67 29.80 -15.95
N LEU A 330 0.33 29.94 -15.89
CA LEU A 330 -0.44 30.76 -16.82
C LEU A 330 -0.07 32.24 -16.68
N GLY A 331 0.01 32.75 -15.44
CA GLY A 331 0.32 34.14 -15.16
C GLY A 331 1.69 34.54 -15.69
N LEU A 332 2.73 33.73 -15.45
CA LEU A 332 4.06 34.00 -16.00
C LEU A 332 4.09 33.90 -17.53
N TYR A 333 3.39 32.92 -18.11
CA TYR A 333 3.32 32.79 -19.56
C TYR A 333 2.68 34.02 -20.22
N VAL A 334 1.56 34.50 -19.67
CA VAL A 334 0.89 35.73 -20.16
C VAL A 334 1.77 36.97 -19.97
N LEU A 335 2.52 37.06 -18.87
CA LEU A 335 3.46 38.17 -18.66
C LEU A 335 4.59 38.21 -19.69
N LEU A 336 5.10 37.06 -20.13
CA LEU A 336 6.20 36.96 -21.09
C LEU A 336 5.72 37.06 -22.54
N HIS A 337 4.59 36.43 -22.87
CA HIS A 337 4.12 36.26 -24.25
C HIS A 337 2.83 37.03 -24.58
N GLY A 338 2.29 37.78 -23.61
CA GLY A 338 1.17 38.72 -23.76
C GLY A 338 -0.23 38.08 -23.75
N ALA A 339 -0.43 36.96 -24.44
CA ALA A 339 -1.74 36.29 -24.53
C ALA A 339 -1.61 34.77 -24.44
N ILE A 340 -2.68 34.11 -23.98
CA ILE A 340 -2.78 32.65 -23.93
C ILE A 340 -4.05 32.18 -24.64
N SER A 341 -3.94 31.10 -25.42
CA SER A 341 -5.12 30.50 -26.03
C SER A 341 -5.97 29.76 -25.00
N VAL A 342 -7.29 29.71 -25.22
CA VAL A 342 -8.19 28.87 -24.43
C VAL A 342 -7.78 27.40 -24.50
N THR A 343 -7.32 26.93 -25.68
CA THR A 343 -6.79 25.57 -25.86
C THR A 343 -5.61 25.28 -24.94
N ASP A 344 -4.65 26.22 -24.86
CA ASP A 344 -3.44 26.03 -24.07
C ASP A 344 -3.78 26.07 -22.58
N ALA A 345 -4.60 27.02 -22.15
CA ALA A 345 -5.05 27.11 -20.76
C ALA A 345 -5.73 25.81 -20.28
N PHE A 346 -6.61 25.22 -21.11
CA PHE A 346 -7.26 23.94 -20.78
C PHE A 346 -6.25 22.79 -20.70
N THR A 347 -5.33 22.71 -21.65
CA THR A 347 -4.29 21.68 -21.67
C THR A 347 -3.37 21.78 -20.43
N LEU A 348 -3.03 22.98 -19.99
CA LEU A 348 -2.23 23.18 -18.78
C LEU A 348 -2.95 22.71 -17.53
N VAL A 349 -4.23 23.06 -17.37
CA VAL A 349 -5.04 22.61 -16.24
C VAL A 349 -5.14 21.08 -16.22
N ALA A 350 -5.25 20.44 -17.38
CA ALA A 350 -5.24 18.99 -17.48
C ALA A 350 -3.89 18.39 -17.02
N LEU A 351 -2.75 18.88 -17.54
CA LEU A 351 -1.40 18.43 -17.16
C LEU A 351 -1.11 18.65 -15.66
N VAL A 352 -1.55 19.77 -15.10
CA VAL A 352 -1.42 20.08 -13.69
C VAL A 352 -2.24 19.12 -12.81
N ASN A 353 -3.46 18.74 -13.24
CA ASN A 353 -4.25 17.74 -12.53
C ASN A 353 -3.60 16.35 -12.55
N ILE A 354 -2.90 15.99 -13.63
CA ILE A 354 -2.10 14.76 -13.69
C ILE A 354 -0.96 14.82 -12.66
N CYS A 355 -0.23 15.93 -12.58
CA CYS A 355 0.83 16.13 -11.56
C CYS A 355 0.29 15.91 -10.14
N ARG A 356 -0.88 16.48 -9.81
CA ARG A 356 -1.50 16.32 -8.50
C ARG A 356 -1.76 14.84 -8.17
N ALA A 357 -2.35 14.10 -9.11
CA ALA A 357 -2.64 12.69 -8.90
C ALA A 357 -1.37 11.90 -8.58
N VAL A 358 -0.30 12.18 -9.31
CA VAL A 358 1.02 11.55 -9.13
C VAL A 358 1.63 11.86 -7.75
N VAL A 359 1.54 13.11 -7.27
CA VAL A 359 2.04 13.51 -5.94
C VAL A 359 1.29 12.79 -4.80
N ASN A 360 -0.03 12.65 -4.91
CA ASN A 360 -0.82 11.96 -3.90
C ASN A 360 -0.44 10.47 -3.79
N GLU A 361 -0.27 9.79 -4.92
CA GLU A 361 0.17 8.39 -4.94
C GLU A 361 1.60 8.25 -4.36
N PHE A 362 2.51 9.19 -4.67
CA PHE A 362 3.86 9.21 -4.11
C PHE A 362 3.88 9.29 -2.57
N THR A 363 3.11 10.22 -2.00
CA THR A 363 3.05 10.40 -0.54
C THR A 363 2.51 9.16 0.17
N THR A 364 1.49 8.53 -0.42
CA THR A 364 0.90 7.29 0.09
C THR A 364 1.90 6.13 0.02
N ALA A 365 2.64 6.00 -1.09
CA ALA A 365 3.69 5.00 -1.26
C ALA A 365 4.83 5.18 -0.24
N LEU A 366 5.28 6.42 -0.02
CA LEU A 366 6.33 6.72 0.96
C LEU A 366 5.93 6.31 2.37
N ALA A 367 4.70 6.61 2.78
CA ALA A 367 4.17 6.20 4.09
C ALA A 367 4.11 4.67 4.23
N ALA A 368 3.60 3.97 3.21
CA ALA A 368 3.49 2.51 3.21
C ALA A 368 4.86 1.83 3.30
N LEU A 369 5.86 2.27 2.52
CA LEU A 369 7.21 1.73 2.61
C LEU A 369 7.90 2.03 3.94
N SER A 370 7.71 3.24 4.48
CA SER A 370 8.28 3.62 5.77
C SER A 370 7.77 2.70 6.89
N GLN A 371 6.46 2.45 6.93
CA GLN A 371 5.85 1.51 7.88
C GLN A 371 6.35 0.08 7.65
N ALA A 372 6.35 -0.39 6.41
CA ALA A 372 6.82 -1.73 6.09
C ALA A 372 8.30 -1.94 6.41
N ARG A 373 9.17 -0.92 6.29
CA ARG A 373 10.58 -1.02 6.71
C ARG A 373 10.71 -1.41 8.17
N SER A 374 9.87 -0.84 9.05
CA SER A 374 9.86 -1.21 10.47
C SER A 374 9.36 -2.65 10.67
N SER A 375 8.31 -3.04 9.93
CA SER A 375 7.74 -4.39 9.96
C SER A 375 8.73 -5.45 9.49
N PHE A 376 9.37 -5.25 8.34
CA PHE A 376 10.39 -6.16 7.82
C PHE A 376 11.55 -6.33 8.79
N ARG A 377 12.02 -5.26 9.45
CA ARG A 377 13.05 -5.37 10.49
C ARG A 377 12.62 -6.28 11.65
N ARG A 378 11.37 -6.15 12.11
CA ARG A 378 10.83 -7.02 13.18
C ARG A 378 10.70 -8.47 12.72
N ILE A 379 10.21 -8.67 11.50
CA ILE A 379 10.08 -10.01 10.91
C ILE A 379 11.47 -10.64 10.73
N ASP A 380 12.45 -9.91 10.20
CA ASP A 380 13.82 -10.40 10.04
C ASP A 380 14.45 -10.78 11.40
N ARG A 381 14.26 -9.97 12.45
CA ARG A 381 14.70 -10.30 13.82
C ARG A 381 14.07 -11.60 14.33
N PHE A 382 12.78 -11.79 14.12
CA PHE A 382 12.07 -13.01 14.51
C PHE A 382 12.54 -14.23 13.70
N MET A 383 12.70 -14.08 12.39
CA MET A 383 13.17 -15.15 11.50
C MET A 383 14.63 -15.54 11.75
N ALA A 384 15.46 -14.62 12.23
CA ALA A 384 16.86 -14.86 12.60
C ALA A 384 17.03 -15.51 13.99
N SER A 385 15.96 -15.63 14.79
CA SER A 385 16.02 -16.17 16.15
C SER A 385 16.34 -17.68 16.17
N ASP A 386 17.01 -18.14 17.23
CA ASP A 386 17.50 -19.52 17.33
C ASP A 386 16.39 -20.56 17.26
N GLU A 387 16.58 -21.55 16.40
CA GLU A 387 15.69 -22.70 16.25
C GLU A 387 16.10 -23.85 17.16
N PHE A 388 15.11 -24.63 17.59
CA PHE A 388 15.33 -25.92 18.21
C PHE A 388 16.03 -26.83 17.19
N ARG A 389 17.29 -27.16 17.47
CA ARG A 389 18.00 -28.18 16.72
C ARG A 389 17.34 -29.51 17.06
N THR A 390 16.58 -30.08 16.13
CA THR A 390 16.26 -31.51 16.23
C THR A 390 17.59 -32.24 16.20
N PRO A 391 18.05 -32.85 17.31
CA PRO A 391 19.24 -33.68 17.23
C PRO A 391 18.95 -34.73 16.17
N ALA A 392 19.91 -34.97 15.27
CA ALA A 392 19.81 -36.06 14.30
C ALA A 392 19.43 -37.29 15.12
N ILE A 393 18.18 -37.75 14.95
CA ILE A 393 17.62 -38.87 15.70
C ILE A 393 18.69 -39.93 15.67
N LEU A 394 19.08 -40.42 16.85
CA LEU A 394 19.98 -41.53 17.07
C LEU A 394 19.64 -42.65 16.08
N SER A 395 20.20 -42.62 14.87
CA SER A 395 19.99 -43.60 13.81
C SER A 395 20.72 -44.91 14.13
N GLN A 396 21.28 -44.98 15.32
CA GLN A 396 21.90 -46.14 15.94
C GLN A 396 21.36 -46.29 17.37
N ALA A 397 20.09 -46.67 17.51
CA ALA A 397 19.59 -47.21 18.77
C ALA A 397 18.98 -48.58 18.48
N SER A 398 19.85 -49.59 18.51
CA SER A 398 19.51 -51.02 18.49
C SER A 398 18.81 -51.51 19.77
N ASP A 399 18.53 -50.62 20.72
CA ASP A 399 17.94 -50.93 22.03
C ASP A 399 16.63 -50.15 22.19
N VAL A 400 15.54 -50.75 21.72
CA VAL A 400 14.18 -50.19 21.84
C VAL A 400 13.77 -50.18 23.31
N GLY A 401 13.37 -49.02 23.84
CA GLY A 401 12.71 -48.91 25.16
C GLY A 401 13.58 -48.52 26.35
N ARG A 402 14.87 -48.17 26.18
CA ARG A 402 15.71 -47.65 27.28
C ARG A 402 16.12 -46.20 27.07
N ILE A 403 15.79 -45.33 28.04
CA ILE A 403 16.30 -43.96 28.14
C ILE A 403 17.38 -43.95 29.23
N ARG A 404 18.63 -43.56 28.89
CA ARG A 404 19.73 -43.43 29.84
C ARG A 404 20.25 -42.00 29.83
N LEU A 405 20.19 -41.34 30.99
CA LEU A 405 20.77 -40.02 31.25
C LEU A 405 21.96 -40.20 32.19
N ARG A 406 23.12 -39.61 31.89
CA ARG A 406 24.32 -39.65 32.76
C ARG A 406 24.97 -38.27 32.80
N ASN A 407 25.30 -37.77 33.99
CA ASN A 407 26.01 -36.50 34.22
C ASN A 407 25.40 -35.31 33.45
N VAL A 408 24.07 -35.19 33.44
CA VAL A 408 23.38 -34.10 32.74
C VAL A 408 23.40 -32.85 33.62
N HIS A 409 24.02 -31.80 33.11
CA HIS A 409 23.91 -30.44 33.66
C HIS A 409 23.07 -29.61 32.69
N SER A 410 22.02 -28.97 33.20
CA SER A 410 21.12 -28.13 32.42
C SER A 410 20.76 -26.89 33.21
N GLU A 411 20.78 -25.74 32.54
CA GLU A 411 20.29 -24.49 33.08
C GLU A 411 19.30 -23.86 32.10
N TRP A 412 18.35 -23.09 32.64
CA TRP A 412 17.59 -22.18 31.82
C TRP A 412 18.54 -21.04 31.43
N PRO A 413 18.64 -20.68 30.14
CA PRO A 413 19.44 -19.54 29.74
C PRO A 413 18.90 -18.32 30.46
N ALA A 414 19.76 -17.67 31.25
CA ALA A 414 19.43 -16.39 31.85
C ALA A 414 19.03 -15.43 30.71
N LEU A 415 17.96 -14.64 30.92
CA LEU A 415 17.59 -13.55 30.02
C LEU A 415 18.75 -12.55 29.99
N SER A 416 19.75 -12.78 29.15
CA SER A 416 20.85 -11.84 28.95
C SER A 416 20.29 -10.57 28.34
N ASP A 417 20.65 -9.42 28.92
CA ASP A 417 20.32 -8.06 28.46
C ASP A 417 20.74 -7.83 26.99
N ALA A 418 19.95 -8.33 26.04
CA ALA A 418 20.10 -8.05 24.62
C ALA A 418 19.46 -6.68 24.30
N GLY A 419 20.04 -5.61 24.87
CA GLY A 419 19.58 -4.23 24.71
C GLY A 419 20.68 -3.17 24.54
N THR A 420 21.95 -3.50 24.80
CA THR A 420 23.06 -2.55 24.71
C THR A 420 24.17 -3.07 23.79
N ASN A 421 23.95 -3.00 22.48
CA ASN A 421 25.01 -2.76 21.49
C ASN A 421 24.43 -2.58 20.09
N GLY A 422 24.56 -1.36 19.56
CA GLY A 422 24.21 -1.01 18.18
C GLY A 422 23.66 0.40 18.04
N ALA A 423 24.53 1.39 18.31
CA ALA A 423 24.35 2.78 17.88
C ALA A 423 24.35 2.89 16.35
#